data_AF-A0A3D0CFT0-F1
#
_entry.id   AF-A0A3D0CFT0-F1
#
_cell.length_a   1.000
_cell.length_b   1.000
_cell.length_c   1.000
_cell.angle_alpha   90.00
_cell.angle_beta   90.00
_cell.angle_gamma   90.00
#
_symmetry.space_group_name_H-M   'P 1'
#
loop_
_entity.id
_entity.type
_entity.pdbx_description
1 polymer ?
#
loop_
_entity_poly.entity_id
_entity_poly.type
_entity_poly.pdbx_seq_one_letter_code
_entity_poly.pdbx_strand_id
1 'polypeptide(L)'
;MNRNKKSNKTSTVNQFLSGMEKSVADSFTAEQRKALQKSITNQDWHQHNVDFRPTLALPFLPWSFYLVFLVGINRRGLLPAERFIAFTMLLFI
;
A
#
# COMPACT_ATOMS: atom_id res chain seq x y z
N MET A 1 -20.13 5.87 1.69
CA MET A 1 -20.04 5.17 0.38
C MET A 1 -19.04 4.04 0.49
N ASN A 2 -19.50 2.84 0.89
CA ASN A 2 -18.67 1.64 1.01
C ASN A 2 -18.34 1.11 -0.38
N ARG A 3 -17.14 1.40 -0.90
CA ARG A 3 -16.64 0.71 -2.10
C ARG A 3 -16.29 -0.71 -1.71
N ASN A 4 -17.19 -1.64 -2.02
CA ASN A 4 -16.92 -3.08 -2.08
C ASN A 4 -15.73 -3.33 -3.02
N LYS A 5 -14.50 -3.30 -2.49
CA LYS A 5 -13.28 -3.59 -3.24
C LYS A 5 -13.13 -5.11 -3.30
N LYS A 6 -14.01 -5.77 -4.06
CA LYS A 6 -13.71 -7.10 -4.61
C LYS A 6 -12.57 -6.89 -5.59
N SER A 7 -11.35 -6.85 -5.07
CA SER A 7 -10.12 -6.71 -5.84
C SER A 7 -10.14 -7.79 -6.91
N ASN A 8 -10.15 -7.38 -8.17
CA ASN A 8 -9.92 -8.24 -9.32
C ASN A 8 -8.51 -8.80 -9.18
N LYS A 9 -8.34 -9.89 -8.41
CA LYS A 9 -7.01 -10.41 -8.03
C LYS A 9 -6.14 -10.68 -9.25
N THR A 10 -6.72 -11.22 -10.32
CA THR A 10 -6.05 -11.48 -11.61
C THR A 10 -5.56 -10.22 -12.34
N SER A 11 -6.12 -9.04 -12.03
CA SER A 11 -5.75 -7.79 -12.72
C SER A 11 -4.37 -7.26 -12.30
N THR A 12 -3.93 -7.53 -11.07
CA THR A 12 -2.67 -6.94 -10.57
C THR A 12 -1.44 -7.54 -11.24
N VAL A 13 -1.39 -8.86 -11.46
CA VAL A 13 -0.29 -9.49 -12.19
C VAL A 13 -0.30 -9.10 -13.65
N ASN A 14 -1.46 -9.06 -14.32
CA ASN A 14 -1.53 -8.65 -15.71
C ASN A 14 -1.10 -7.19 -15.90
N GLN A 15 -1.49 -6.31 -14.97
CA GLN A 15 -1.03 -4.92 -14.96
C GLN A 15 0.48 -4.82 -14.74
N PHE A 16 1.04 -5.59 -13.80
CA PHE A 16 2.48 -5.65 -13.56
C PHE A 16 3.25 -6.12 -14.80
N LEU A 17 2.80 -7.20 -15.44
CA LEU A 17 3.42 -7.74 -16.64
C LEU A 17 3.25 -6.81 -17.86
N SER A 18 2.19 -6.00 -17.91
CA SER A 18 1.98 -5.04 -19.01
C SER A 18 3.03 -3.92 -19.07
N GLY A 19 3.76 -3.68 -17.98
CA GLY A 19 4.89 -2.75 -17.96
C GLY A 19 6.21 -3.35 -18.44
N MET A 20 6.25 -4.65 -18.74
CA MET A 20 7.44 -5.33 -19.25
C MET A 20 7.44 -5.38 -20.78
N GLU A 21 8.61 -5.63 -21.37
CA GLU A 21 8.69 -6.02 -22.77
C GLU A 21 7.84 -7.28 -23.01
N LYS A 22 7.11 -7.31 -24.14
CA LYS A 22 6.17 -8.39 -24.45
C LYS A 22 6.82 -9.77 -24.43
N SER A 23 8.04 -9.90 -24.98
CA SER A 23 8.80 -11.15 -25.00
C SER A 23 9.07 -11.69 -23.60
N VAL A 24 9.42 -10.80 -22.66
CA VAL A 24 9.67 -11.11 -21.26
C VAL A 24 8.36 -11.44 -20.55
N ALA A 25 7.30 -10.67 -20.73
CA ALA A 25 5.99 -10.92 -20.12
C ALA A 25 5.37 -12.27 -20.53
N ASP A 26 5.56 -12.66 -21.80
CA ASP A 26 5.10 -13.92 -22.36
C ASP A 26 5.94 -15.13 -21.91
N SER A 27 7.17 -14.90 -21.42
CA SER A 27 8.04 -15.97 -20.90
C SER A 27 7.59 -16.55 -19.55
N PHE A 28 6.68 -15.87 -18.83
CA PHE A 28 6.20 -16.32 -17.52
C PHE A 28 5.16 -17.44 -17.66
N THR A 29 5.44 -18.58 -17.03
CA THR A 29 4.51 -19.72 -16.96
C THR A 29 3.31 -19.43 -16.04
N ALA A 30 2.26 -20.25 -16.14
CA ALA A 30 1.08 -20.13 -15.27
C ALA A 30 1.43 -20.27 -13.78
N GLU A 31 2.36 -21.15 -13.42
CA GLU A 31 2.82 -21.34 -12.04
C GLU A 31 3.60 -20.13 -11.53
N GLN A 32 4.48 -19.57 -12.36
CA GLN A 32 5.24 -18.35 -12.03
C GLN A 32 4.30 -17.15 -11.87
N ARG A 33 3.32 -16.99 -12.75
CA ARG A 33 2.27 -15.97 -12.64
C ARG A 33 1.46 -16.12 -11.35
N LYS A 34 1.14 -17.36 -10.95
CA LYS A 34 0.44 -17.66 -9.70
C LYS A 34 1.30 -17.37 -8.46
N ALA A 35 2.59 -17.70 -8.48
CA ALA A 35 3.53 -17.37 -7.42
C ALA A 35 3.69 -15.85 -7.26
N LEU A 36 3.82 -15.15 -8.39
CA LEU A 36 3.89 -13.69 -8.45
C LEU A 36 2.60 -13.03 -7.95
N GLN A 37 1.44 -13.58 -8.30
CA GLN A 37 0.16 -13.12 -7.75
C GLN A 37 0.15 -13.23 -6.23
N LYS A 38 0.63 -14.36 -5.70
CA LYS A 38 0.68 -14.60 -4.26
C LYS A 38 1.61 -13.62 -3.55
N SER A 39 2.79 -13.34 -4.11
CA SER A 39 3.75 -12.39 -3.51
C SER A 39 3.23 -10.95 -3.53
N ILE A 40 2.63 -10.50 -4.64
CA ILE A 40 2.05 -9.15 -4.77
C ILE A 40 0.85 -8.98 -3.82
N THR A 41 0.02 -10.02 -3.69
CA THR A 41 -1.19 -9.96 -2.83
C THR A 41 -0.86 -10.05 -1.34
N ASN A 42 0.20 -10.77 -0.96
CA ASN A 42 0.67 -10.84 0.44
C ASN A 42 1.37 -9.57 0.93
N GLN A 43 1.48 -8.55 0.08
CA GLN A 43 2.04 -7.27 0.49
C GLN A 43 0.95 -6.51 1.28
N ASP A 44 0.84 -6.87 2.56
CA ASP A 44 -0.13 -6.38 3.56
C ASP A 44 0.00 -4.88 3.94
N TRP A 45 0.84 -4.12 3.24
CA TRP A 45 1.07 -2.69 3.48
C TRP A 45 -0.18 -1.81 3.30
N HIS A 46 -1.27 -2.38 2.77
CA HIS A 46 -2.56 -1.71 2.64
C HIS A 46 -3.59 -2.08 3.73
N GLN A 47 -3.26 -2.94 4.68
CA GLN A 47 -4.16 -3.23 5.80
C GLN A 47 -3.94 -2.26 6.97
N HIS A 48 -3.96 -0.95 6.68
CA HIS A 48 -4.17 0.02 7.75
C HIS A 48 -5.66 -0.02 8.10
N ASN A 49 -5.97 -0.21 9.39
CA ASN A 49 -7.35 -0.37 9.85
C ASN A 49 -8.15 0.92 9.63
N VAL A 50 -7.45 2.05 9.65
CA VAL A 50 -7.97 3.37 9.26
C VAL A 50 -6.97 4.03 8.31
N ASP A 51 -7.41 4.29 7.08
CA ASP A 51 -6.69 5.07 6.08
C ASP A 51 -7.58 6.26 5.68
N PHE A 52 -7.27 7.45 6.22
CA PHE A 52 -7.96 8.68 5.91
C PHE A 52 -7.00 9.66 5.25
N ARG A 53 -7.31 10.00 3.99
CA ARG A 53 -6.47 10.87 3.15
C ARG A 53 -7.28 12.02 2.56
N PRO A 54 -7.68 13.03 3.35
CA PRO A 54 -8.38 14.18 2.81
C PRO A 54 -7.41 15.04 2.00
N THR A 55 -7.94 15.61 0.93
CA THR A 55 -7.27 16.66 0.17
C THR A 55 -7.93 17.98 0.52
N LEU A 56 -7.16 18.91 1.05
CA LEU A 56 -7.58 20.28 1.29
C LEU A 56 -7.14 21.13 0.09
N ALA A 57 -8.10 21.53 -0.72
CA ALA A 57 -7.90 22.58 -1.71
C ALA A 57 -8.45 23.87 -1.10
N LEU A 58 -7.59 24.87 -0.91
CA LEU A 58 -8.03 26.18 -0.45
C LEU A 58 -8.51 27.00 -1.66
N PRO A 59 -9.67 27.67 -1.58
CA PRO A 59 -10.08 28.55 -2.66
C PRO A 59 -9.01 29.64 -2.85
N PHE A 60 -8.67 29.93 -4.10
CA PHE A 60 -7.69 30.94 -4.54
C PHE A 60 -6.20 30.58 -4.34
N LEU A 61 -5.86 29.38 -3.88
CA LEU A 61 -4.48 28.87 -3.95
C LEU A 61 -4.36 27.80 -5.06
N PRO A 62 -3.28 27.82 -5.86
CA PRO A 62 -3.06 26.80 -6.89
C PRO A 62 -2.58 25.45 -6.32
N TRP A 63 -2.44 25.34 -4.99
CA TRP A 63 -1.89 24.17 -4.32
C TRP A 63 -2.96 23.37 -3.59
N SER A 64 -2.85 22.06 -3.71
CA SER A 64 -3.67 21.10 -2.96
C SER A 64 -2.80 20.43 -1.90
N PHE A 65 -3.29 20.42 -0.67
CA PHE A 65 -2.60 19.77 0.45
C PHE A 65 -3.23 18.40 0.71
N TYR A 66 -2.41 17.37 0.89
CA TYR A 66 -2.89 16.07 1.34
C TYR A 66 -2.52 15.89 2.81
N LEU A 67 -3.50 15.53 3.63
CA LEU A 67 -3.24 15.04 4.98
C LEU A 67 -3.37 13.53 4.95
N VAL A 68 -2.51 12.82 5.68
CA VAL A 68 -2.53 11.35 5.75
C VAL A 68 -2.61 10.97 7.21
N PHE A 69 -3.73 10.38 7.58
CA PHE A 69 -3.95 9.80 8.89
C PHE A 69 -4.04 8.29 8.76
N LEU A 70 -3.00 7.61 9.26
CA LEU A 70 -2.86 6.16 9.22
C LEU A 70 -2.83 5.64 10.64
N VAL A 71 -3.80 4.78 10.99
CA VAL A 71 -3.81 4.08 12.28
C VAL A 71 -3.79 2.58 12.03
N GLY A 72 -2.86 1.90 12.69
CA GLY A 72 -2.71 0.46 12.60
C GLY A 72 -1.60 -0.06 13.48
N ILE A 73 -1.58 -1.39 13.64
CA ILE A 73 -0.53 -2.08 14.37
C ILE A 73 0.72 -2.09 13.48
N ASN A 74 1.83 -1.58 14.00
CA ASN A 74 3.11 -1.69 13.31
C ASN A 74 3.59 -3.15 13.36
N ARG A 75 3.54 -3.84 12.21
CA ARG A 75 4.00 -5.23 12.06
C ARG A 75 5.46 -5.32 11.60
N ARG A 76 6.14 -4.19 11.35
CA ARG A 76 7.56 -4.20 10.98
C ARG A 76 8.41 -4.51 12.21
N GLY A 77 9.55 -5.16 11.99
CA GLY A 77 10.61 -5.18 12.99
C GLY A 77 11.16 -3.77 13.16
N LEU A 78 10.88 -3.14 14.31
CA LEU A 78 11.42 -1.84 14.66
C LEU A 78 12.87 -1.96 15.11
N LEU A 79 13.71 -1.04 14.62
CA LEU A 79 15.07 -0.82 15.10
C LEU A 79 15.04 -0.37 16.57
N PRO A 80 16.12 -0.60 17.35
CA PRO A 80 16.17 -0.20 18.76
C PRO A 80 15.86 1.30 18.98
N ALA A 81 16.37 2.18 18.11
CA ALA A 81 16.08 3.61 18.17
C ALA A 81 14.61 3.93 17.88
N GLU A 82 14.00 3.27 16.88
CA GLU A 82 12.58 3.45 16.56
C GLU A 82 11.67 2.96 17.72
N ARG A 83 12.06 1.91 18.44
CA ARG A 83 11.35 1.45 19.65
C ARG A 83 11.40 2.49 20.76
N PHE A 84 12.55 3.12 20.97
CA PHE A 84 12.70 4.19 21.97
C PHE A 84 11.87 5.43 21.61
N ILE A 85 11.89 5.84 20.34
CA ILE A 85 11.04 6.94 19.84
C ILE A 85 9.56 6.60 20.00
N ALA A 86 9.14 5.39 19.65
CA ALA A 86 7.74 4.96 19.82
C ALA A 86 7.32 4.97 21.30
N PHE A 87 8.18 4.51 22.19
CA PHE A 87 7.92 4.52 23.63
C PHE A 87 7.84 5.94 24.21
N THR A 88 8.75 6.84 23.80
CA THR A 88 8.71 8.23 24.25
C THR A 88 7.47 8.96 23.72
N MET A 89 7.09 8.76 22.47
CA MET A 89 5.84 9.33 21.93
C MET A 89 4.60 8.85 22.70
N LEU A 90 4.57 7.61 23.20
CA LEU A 90 3.47 7.13 24.05
C LEU A 90 3.38 7.91 25.39
N LEU A 91 4.50 8.33 25.94
CA LEU A 91 4.55 9.04 27.24
C LEU A 91 4.22 10.54 27.14
N PHE A 92 4.26 11.11 25.93
CA PHE A 92 4.03 12.54 25.68
C PHE A 92 2.73 12.82 24.89
N ILE A 93 1.88 11.80 24.72
CA ILE A 93 0.47 11.92 24.28
C ILE A 93 -0.41 11.87 25.53
#